data_AF-A0AAW7QRN5-F1
#
_entry.id   AF-A0AAW7QRN5-F1
#
_cell.length_a   1.000
_cell.length_b   1.000
_cell.length_c   1.000
_cell.angle_alpha   90.00
_cell.angle_beta   90.00
_cell.angle_gamma   90.00
#
_symmetry.space_group_name_H-M   'P 1'
#
loop_
_entity.id
_entity.type
_entity.pdbx_description
1 polymer ?
#
loop_
_entity_poly.entity_id
_entity_poly.type
_entity_poly.pdbx_seq_one_letter_code
_entity_poly.pdbx_strand_id
1 'polypeptide(L)'
;MTTNPLPDNAEVIGPLIFVPNPEYPYPFPVARPPRFWMEEITGKLAVAVEQYLQGEPLTDDQLAIIKLYLKQYLERAVIDDSADRKRLLSRIDRLRTTRDIERFADELSEVGVEPF
;
A
#
# COMPACT_ATOMS: atom_id res chain seq x y z
N MET A 1 -12.81 -27.35 10.69
CA MET A 1 -11.93 -26.18 10.46
C MET A 1 -12.71 -24.97 10.94
N THR A 2 -12.41 -24.45 12.12
CA THR A 2 -13.05 -23.25 12.66
C THR A 2 -12.49 -22.04 11.91
N THR A 3 -13.21 -21.57 10.90
CA THR A 3 -13.00 -20.23 10.34
C THR A 3 -13.34 -19.23 11.43
N ASN A 4 -12.31 -18.69 12.08
CA ASN A 4 -12.49 -17.55 12.97
C ASN A 4 -13.13 -16.42 12.13
N PRO A 5 -14.23 -15.81 12.58
CA PRO A 5 -14.83 -14.71 11.83
C PRO A 5 -13.81 -13.58 11.70
N LEU A 6 -13.84 -12.88 10.56
CA LEU A 6 -13.03 -11.68 10.37
C LEU A 6 -13.41 -10.64 11.44
N PRO A 7 -12.46 -9.83 11.94
CA PRO A 7 -12.78 -8.71 12.81
C PRO A 7 -13.81 -7.77 12.17
N ASP A 8 -14.72 -7.20 12.97
CA ASP A 8 -15.80 -6.34 12.45
C ASP A 8 -15.29 -5.07 11.72
N ASN A 9 -14.08 -4.61 12.06
CA ASN A 9 -13.41 -3.48 11.44
C ASN A 9 -12.46 -3.89 10.31
N ALA A 10 -12.43 -5.17 9.92
CA ALA A 10 -11.55 -5.65 8.87
C ALA A 10 -12.01 -5.15 7.49
N GLU A 11 -11.05 -4.79 6.67
CA GLU A 11 -11.27 -4.37 5.29
C GLU A 11 -10.57 -5.32 4.33
N VAL A 12 -11.33 -5.91 3.41
CA VAL A 12 -10.79 -6.81 2.39
C VAL A 12 -10.50 -6.02 1.12
N ILE A 13 -9.25 -6.08 0.65
CA ILE A 13 -8.80 -5.45 -0.59
C ILE A 13 -8.07 -6.51 -1.41
N GLY A 14 -8.75 -7.05 -2.43
CA GLY A 14 -8.23 -8.19 -3.20
C GLY A 14 -7.94 -9.40 -2.28
N PRO A 15 -6.71 -9.97 -2.30
CA PRO A 15 -6.34 -11.09 -1.46
C PRO A 15 -5.84 -10.69 -0.06
N LEU A 16 -5.88 -9.40 0.30
CA LEU A 16 -5.36 -8.85 1.55
C LEU A 16 -6.49 -8.49 2.50
N ILE A 17 -6.21 -8.58 3.80
CA ILE A 17 -7.14 -8.23 4.88
C ILE A 17 -6.42 -7.23 5.79
N PHE A 18 -7.01 -6.05 5.95
CA PHE A 18 -6.46 -4.99 6.79
C PHE A 18 -7.31 -4.81 8.04
N VAL A 19 -6.67 -4.63 9.19
CA VAL A 19 -7.32 -4.27 10.46
C VAL A 19 -6.73 -2.95 10.94
N PRO A 20 -7.53 -1.86 11.02
CA PRO A 20 -7.03 -0.57 11.46
C PRO A 20 -6.29 -0.64 12.80
N ASN A 21 -5.13 0.01 12.89
CA ASN A 21 -4.39 0.15 14.14
C ASN A 21 -4.68 1.52 14.79
N PRO A 22 -5.42 1.58 15.92
CA PRO A 22 -5.74 2.84 16.59
C PRO A 22 -4.51 3.54 17.20
N GLU A 23 -3.41 2.83 17.42
CA GLU A 23 -2.16 3.40 17.94
C GLU A 23 -1.35 4.10 16.85
N TYR A 24 -1.63 3.80 15.58
CA TYR A 24 -0.94 4.38 14.43
C TYR A 24 -1.94 4.90 13.38
N PRO A 25 -2.72 5.94 13.72
CA PRO A 25 -3.73 6.48 12.81
C PRO A 25 -3.09 7.27 11.67
N TYR A 26 -3.77 7.32 10.52
CA TYR A 26 -3.40 8.25 9.46
C TYR A 26 -3.57 9.70 9.97
N PRO A 27 -2.55 10.57 9.84
CA PRO A 27 -2.52 11.85 10.56
C PRO A 27 -3.45 12.93 9.96
N PHE A 28 -4.05 12.66 8.79
CA PHE A 28 -4.91 13.62 8.09
C PHE A 28 -6.39 13.25 8.22
N PRO A 29 -7.28 14.25 8.40
CA PRO A 29 -8.70 14.03 8.55
C PRO A 29 -9.36 13.76 7.19
N VAL A 30 -9.40 12.49 6.79
CA VAL A 30 -10.06 12.03 5.55
C VAL A 30 -11.20 11.07 5.85
N ALA A 31 -12.22 11.05 4.99
CA ALA A 31 -13.40 10.20 5.19
C ALA A 31 -13.05 8.70 5.18
N ARG A 32 -12.04 8.30 4.40
CA ARG A 32 -11.54 6.93 4.32
C ARG A 32 -10.01 6.96 4.26
N PRO A 33 -9.30 6.71 5.37
CA PRO A 33 -7.84 6.74 5.37
C PRO A 33 -7.23 5.60 4.54
N PRO A 34 -6.01 5.80 3.99
CA PRO A 34 -5.23 4.70 3.46
C PRO A 34 -4.93 3.67 4.54
N ARG A 35 -4.83 2.41 4.15
CA ARG A 35 -4.33 1.35 5.03
C ARG A 35 -2.82 1.31 4.99
N PHE A 36 -2.19 1.19 6.15
CA PHE A 36 -0.75 0.96 6.23
C PHE A 36 -0.45 -0.53 6.02
N TRP A 37 0.72 -0.85 5.46
CA TRP A 37 1.09 -2.24 5.21
C TRP A 37 1.18 -3.07 6.50
N MET A 38 1.51 -2.45 7.64
CA MET A 38 1.55 -3.07 8.97
C MET A 38 0.16 -3.46 9.51
N GLU A 39 -0.92 -2.89 8.97
CA GLU A 39 -2.30 -3.23 9.33
C GLU A 39 -2.79 -4.51 8.64
N GLU A 40 -2.02 -5.03 7.68
CA GLU A 40 -2.38 -6.22 6.89
C GLU A 40 -2.11 -7.51 7.69
N ILE A 41 -3.11 -8.41 7.77
CA ILE A 41 -3.07 -9.58 8.65
C ILE A 41 -2.94 -10.94 7.94
N THR A 42 -2.96 -10.98 6.60
CA THR A 42 -2.69 -12.24 5.85
C THR A 42 -1.21 -12.57 5.80
N GLY A 43 -0.34 -11.59 6.07
CA GLY A 43 1.12 -11.72 6.05
C GLY A 43 1.72 -11.64 4.65
N LYS A 44 0.91 -11.65 3.59
CA LYS A 44 1.39 -11.61 2.21
C LYS A 44 2.01 -10.27 1.87
N LEU A 45 1.43 -9.17 2.36
CA LEU A 45 1.96 -7.84 2.12
C LEU A 45 3.25 -7.61 2.89
N ALA A 46 3.30 -8.01 4.17
CA ALA A 46 4.52 -7.92 4.98
C ALA A 46 5.72 -8.61 4.30
N VAL A 47 5.55 -9.85 3.82
CA VAL A 47 6.60 -10.58 3.09
C VAL A 47 7.06 -9.84 1.83
N ALA A 48 6.13 -9.24 1.07
CA ALA A 48 6.49 -8.49 -0.13
C ALA A 48 7.22 -7.17 0.21
N VAL A 49 6.77 -6.45 1.24
CA VAL A 49 7.42 -5.21 1.71
C VAL A 49 8.81 -5.49 2.27
N GLU A 50 8.98 -6.52 3.08
CA GLU A 50 10.28 -6.91 3.62
C GLU A 50 11.29 -7.24 2.51
N GLN A 51 10.86 -8.03 1.51
CA GLN A 51 11.69 -8.34 0.34
C GLN A 51 12.09 -7.06 -0.42
N TYR A 52 11.16 -6.12 -0.60
CA TYR A 52 11.43 -4.82 -1.20
C TYR A 52 12.43 -3.99 -0.39
N LEU A 53 12.25 -3.89 0.94
CA LEU A 53 13.13 -3.12 1.83
C LEU A 53 14.56 -3.68 1.90
N GLN A 54 14.72 -4.98 1.65
CA GLN A 54 16.03 -5.63 1.53
C GLN A 54 16.71 -5.36 0.17
N GLY A 55 16.03 -4.71 -0.78
CA GLY A 55 16.54 -4.46 -2.12
C GLY A 55 16.57 -5.70 -3.01
N GLU A 56 15.89 -6.77 -2.59
CA GLU A 56 15.89 -8.03 -3.32
C GLU A 56 14.89 -8.01 -4.49
N PRO A 57 15.09 -8.82 -5.54
CA PRO A 57 14.12 -8.95 -6.62
C PRO A 57 12.78 -9.49 -6.10
N LEU A 58 11.70 -8.79 -6.47
CA LEU A 58 10.34 -9.23 -6.21
C LEU A 58 9.88 -10.26 -7.25
N THR A 59 9.14 -11.26 -6.80
CA THR A 59 8.36 -12.13 -7.69
C THR A 59 7.18 -11.37 -8.29
N ASP A 60 6.59 -11.89 -9.38
CA ASP A 60 5.42 -11.28 -10.02
C ASP A 60 4.23 -11.16 -9.05
N ASP A 61 4.02 -12.15 -8.19
CA ASP A 61 2.95 -12.13 -7.17
C ASP A 61 3.20 -11.05 -6.11
N GLN A 62 4.43 -10.92 -5.60
CA GLN A 62 4.78 -9.88 -4.63
C GLN A 62 4.66 -8.48 -5.27
N LEU A 63 5.08 -8.32 -6.52
CA LEU A 63 4.91 -7.08 -7.26
C LEU A 63 3.43 -6.73 -7.43
N ALA A 64 2.57 -7.71 -7.75
CA ALA A 64 1.13 -7.50 -7.86
C ALA A 64 0.51 -7.06 -6.52
N ILE A 65 0.96 -7.66 -5.40
CA ILE A 65 0.54 -7.28 -4.05
C ILE A 65 0.97 -5.85 -3.70
N ILE A 66 2.22 -5.49 -3.96
CA ILE A 66 2.72 -4.12 -3.73
C ILE A 66 1.94 -3.12 -4.57
N LYS A 67 1.67 -3.41 -5.85
CA LYS A 67 0.85 -2.53 -6.70
C LYS A 67 -0.56 -2.34 -6.15
N LEU A 68 -1.21 -3.40 -5.67
CA LEU A 68 -2.53 -3.32 -5.07
C LEU A 68 -2.51 -2.44 -3.81
N TYR A 69 -1.50 -2.62 -2.97
CA TYR A 69 -1.26 -1.81 -1.78
C TYR A 69 -1.04 -0.32 -2.12
N LEU A 70 -0.16 -0.03 -3.07
CA LEU A 70 0.12 1.34 -3.50
C LEU A 70 -1.11 2.01 -4.10
N LYS A 71 -1.95 1.27 -4.84
CA LYS A 71 -3.22 1.80 -5.37
C LYS A 71 -4.16 2.22 -4.26
N GLN A 72 -4.47 1.34 -3.31
CA GLN A 72 -5.39 1.71 -2.23
C GLN A 72 -4.85 2.86 -1.39
N TYR A 73 -3.53 2.91 -1.19
CA TYR A 73 -2.89 3.97 -0.43
C TYR A 73 -3.02 5.30 -1.18
N LEU A 74 -2.60 5.33 -2.45
CA LEU A 74 -2.64 6.51 -3.29
C LEU A 74 -4.06 6.94 -3.66
N GLU A 75 -5.08 6.09 -3.62
CA GLU A 75 -6.46 6.54 -3.82
C GLU A 75 -6.99 7.38 -2.64
N ARG A 76 -6.40 7.20 -1.45
CA ARG A 76 -6.94 7.69 -0.18
C ARG A 76 -6.04 8.71 0.52
N ALA A 77 -4.75 8.72 0.19
CA ALA A 77 -3.80 9.66 0.76
C ALA A 77 -4.11 11.11 0.37
N VAL A 78 -3.90 12.02 1.31
CA VAL A 78 -3.74 13.44 0.99
C VAL A 78 -2.44 13.58 0.21
N ILE A 79 -2.49 14.25 -0.94
CA ILE A 79 -1.33 14.55 -1.78
C ILE A 79 -1.36 16.04 -2.09
N ASP A 80 -0.22 16.59 -2.51
CA ASP A 80 -0.15 17.98 -2.98
C ASP A 80 -1.23 18.29 -4.04
N ASP A 81 -1.91 19.44 -3.94
CA ASP A 81 -3.01 19.83 -4.82
C ASP A 81 -2.59 19.98 -6.30
N SER A 82 -1.31 20.22 -6.56
CA SER A 82 -0.75 20.28 -7.91
C SER A 82 -0.44 18.92 -8.52
N ALA A 83 -0.46 17.84 -7.72
CA ALA A 83 -0.13 16.50 -8.16
C ALA A 83 -1.26 15.85 -8.98
N ASP A 84 -0.91 15.21 -10.09
CA ASP A 84 -1.84 14.44 -10.91
C ASP A 84 -1.98 13.01 -10.37
N ARG A 85 -2.96 12.78 -9.48
CA ARG A 85 -3.27 11.46 -8.92
C ARG A 85 -3.54 10.41 -10.00
N LYS A 86 -4.22 10.77 -11.09
CA LYS A 86 -4.57 9.82 -12.16
C LYS A 86 -3.32 9.36 -12.89
N ARG A 87 -2.37 10.27 -13.14
CA ARG A 87 -1.06 9.93 -13.68
C ARG A 87 -0.28 9.01 -12.75
N LEU A 88 -0.23 9.31 -11.44
CA LEU A 88 0.46 8.47 -10.45
C LEU A 88 -0.16 7.06 -10.36
N LEU A 89 -1.50 6.94 -10.34
CA LEU A 89 -2.19 5.64 -10.39
C LEU A 89 -1.86 4.86 -11.66
N SER A 90 -1.83 5.54 -12.82
CA SER A 90 -1.44 4.92 -14.09
C SER A 90 0.04 4.48 -14.11
N ARG A 91 0.89 5.15 -13.32
CA ARG A 91 2.32 4.78 -13.16
C ARG A 91 2.47 3.47 -12.39
N ILE A 92 1.63 3.23 -11.37
CA ILE A 92 1.63 1.97 -10.60
C ILE A 92 1.43 0.75 -11.50
N ASP A 93 0.51 0.82 -12.47
CA ASP A 93 0.25 -0.29 -13.40
C ASP A 93 1.51 -0.70 -14.18
N ARG A 94 2.41 0.24 -14.43
CA ARG A 94 3.61 0.08 -15.26
C ARG A 94 4.85 -0.33 -14.47
N LEU A 95 4.81 -0.42 -13.14
CA LEU A 95 5.96 -0.89 -12.34
C LEU A 95 6.28 -2.35 -12.71
N ARG A 96 7.56 -2.70 -12.87
CA ARG A 96 7.96 -4.07 -13.26
C ARG A 96 9.02 -4.67 -12.36
N THR A 97 9.71 -3.84 -11.59
CA THR A 97 10.90 -4.22 -10.84
C THR A 97 10.92 -3.54 -9.48
N THR A 98 11.71 -4.08 -8.55
CA THR A 98 12.03 -3.43 -7.26
C THR A 98 12.50 -1.99 -7.47
N ARG A 99 13.39 -1.77 -8.45
CA ARG A 99 13.89 -0.43 -8.81
C ARG A 99 12.82 0.52 -9.35
N ASP A 100 11.80 0.02 -10.03
CA ASP A 100 10.67 0.86 -10.43
C ASP A 100 9.88 1.35 -9.22
N ILE A 101 9.74 0.49 -8.19
CA ILE A 101 9.05 0.84 -6.95
C ILE A 101 9.85 1.87 -6.17
N GLU A 102 11.17 1.70 -6.04
CA GLU A 102 12.05 2.69 -5.37
C GLU A 102 11.89 4.08 -5.99
N ARG A 103 12.05 4.17 -7.32
CA ARG A 103 11.89 5.42 -8.06
C ARG A 103 10.50 6.02 -7.92
N PHE A 104 9.48 5.16 -7.80
CA PHE A 104 8.11 5.61 -7.62
C PHE A 104 7.86 6.07 -6.18
N ALA A 105 8.48 5.44 -5.19
CA ALA A 105 8.45 5.91 -3.81
C ALA A 105 9.10 7.30 -3.68
N ASP A 106 10.21 7.54 -4.36
CA ASP A 106 10.81 8.88 -4.46
C ASP A 106 9.83 9.89 -5.07
N GLU A 107 9.16 9.55 -6.19
CA GLU A 107 8.13 10.39 -6.84
C GLU A 107 6.93 10.66 -5.91
N LEU A 108 6.55 9.69 -5.07
CA LEU A 108 5.48 9.85 -4.09
C LEU A 108 5.88 10.79 -2.94
N SER A 109 7.13 10.71 -2.47
CA SER A 109 7.65 11.60 -1.43
C SER A 109 7.64 13.07 -1.88
N GLU A 110 7.91 13.33 -3.16
CA GLU A 110 7.83 14.69 -3.75
C GLU A 110 6.41 15.30 -3.65
N VAL A 111 5.37 14.47 -3.56
CA VAL A 111 3.97 14.91 -3.41
C VAL A 111 3.41 14.68 -1.99
N GLY A 112 4.29 14.43 -1.02
CA GLY A 112 3.95 14.28 0.40
C GLY A 112 3.41 12.91 0.80
N VAL A 113 3.70 11.84 0.04
CA VAL A 113 3.22 10.49 0.28
C VAL A 113 4.37 9.53 0.58
N GLU A 114 4.36 8.94 1.78
CA GLU A 114 5.34 7.92 2.21
C GLU A 114 4.60 6.63 2.59
N PRO A 115 4.46 5.66 1.67
CA PRO A 115 3.66 4.45 1.91
C PRO A 115 4.44 3.31 2.58
N PHE A 116 5.76 3.43 2.79
CA PHE A 116 6.62 2.37 3.33
C PHE A 116 7.23 2.75 4.67
#